data_AF-A0A926WKR2-F1
#
_entry.id   AF-A0A926WKR2-F1
#
_cell.length_a   1.000
_cell.length_b   1.000
_cell.length_c   1.000
_cell.angle_alpha   90.00
_cell.angle_beta   90.00
_cell.angle_gamma   90.00
#
_symmetry.space_group_name_H-M   'P 1'
#
loop_
_entity.id
_entity.type
_entity.pdbx_description
1 polymer ?
#
loop_
_entity_poly.entity_id
_entity_poly.type
_entity_poly.pdbx_seq_one_letter_code
_entity_poly.pdbx_strand_id
1 'polypeptide(L)'
;MASAGAYRYNLLIPRRQLLILCVTSLIGGGIGSVILLYTSADMFKQLLPYLLLSATLIFTFSEPLKMWLQFQSKKSSSESPPLLILVIAQLAISIYGGFFGAGLVILMLATLSFLGIKNIHTMNAFKSFLGSCINGIAIFPFMFAGLIAWHQAILMAVGGSLGGYLCAHYARNLDPRFVRIFVIVVSFSMTTYFFIWGENR
;
A
#
# COMPACT_ATOMS: atom_id res chain seq x y z
N MET A 1 0.10 14.40 -9.42
CA MET A 1 1.44 14.88 -9.82
C MET A 1 1.77 16.32 -9.39
N ALA A 2 0.85 17.08 -8.78
CA ALA A 2 1.10 18.46 -8.35
C ALA A 2 1.74 18.63 -6.95
N SER A 3 1.93 17.55 -6.18
CA SER A 3 2.42 17.62 -4.79
C SER A 3 3.95 17.51 -4.64
N ALA A 4 4.70 17.26 -5.72
CA ALA A 4 6.15 17.10 -5.67
C ALA A 4 6.92 18.43 -5.58
N GLY A 5 6.31 19.55 -6.02
CA GLY A 5 6.98 20.85 -6.09
C GLY A 5 6.96 21.67 -4.79
N ALA A 6 5.97 21.45 -3.92
CA ALA A 6 5.69 22.34 -2.79
C ALA A 6 6.48 22.03 -1.50
N TYR A 7 7.12 20.86 -1.40
CA TYR A 7 7.83 20.41 -0.18
C TYR A 7 9.36 20.48 -0.30
N ARG A 8 9.88 21.54 -0.94
CA ARG A 8 11.32 21.73 -1.19
C ARG A 8 12.14 22.16 0.03
N TYR A 9 11.52 22.55 1.15
CA TYR A 9 12.22 23.36 2.16
C TYR A 9 12.53 22.69 3.51
N ASN A 10 12.16 21.43 3.78
CA ASN A 10 12.48 20.79 5.08
C ASN A 10 12.61 19.25 4.97
N LEU A 11 13.53 18.77 4.13
CA LEU A 11 13.81 17.35 4.00
C LEU A 11 15.17 16.98 4.57
N LEU A 12 15.16 16.31 5.73
CA LEU A 12 16.32 15.66 6.35
C LEU A 12 16.74 14.36 5.63
N ILE A 13 16.25 14.09 4.42
CA ILE A 13 16.52 12.85 3.67
C ILE A 13 17.28 13.17 2.37
N PRO A 14 18.43 12.54 2.12
CA PRO A 14 19.18 12.76 0.89
C PRO A 14 18.41 12.24 -0.33
N ARG A 15 18.37 13.05 -1.40
CA ARG A 15 17.70 12.72 -2.69
C ARG A 15 18.04 11.34 -3.22
N ARG A 16 19.28 10.89 -2.98
CA ARG A 16 19.77 9.56 -3.35
C ARG A 16 18.96 8.42 -2.70
N GLN A 17 18.60 8.54 -1.43
CA GLN A 17 17.80 7.52 -0.72
C GLN A 17 16.39 7.44 -1.30
N LEU A 18 15.78 8.59 -1.59
CA LEU A 18 14.46 8.65 -2.22
C LEU A 18 14.45 8.02 -3.62
N LEU A 19 15.48 8.31 -4.42
CA LEU A 19 15.63 7.69 -5.74
C LEU A 19 15.82 6.17 -5.64
N ILE A 20 16.66 5.70 -4.70
CA ILE A 20 16.83 4.27 -4.45
C ILE A 20 15.49 3.63 -4.10
N LEU A 21 14.75 4.17 -3.13
CA LEU A 21 13.44 3.62 -2.75
C LEU A 21 12.43 3.63 -3.89
N CYS A 22 12.45 4.66 -4.75
CA CYS A 22 11.62 4.74 -5.94
C CYS A 22 11.96 3.62 -6.93
N VAL A 23 13.25 3.45 -7.26
CA VAL A 23 13.72 2.39 -8.15
C VAL A 23 13.40 1.00 -7.58
N THR A 24 13.65 0.78 -6.29
CA THR A 24 13.29 -0.46 -5.59
C THR A 24 11.79 -0.71 -5.61
N SER A 25 10.97 0.33 -5.52
CA SER A 25 9.52 0.22 -5.60
C SER A 25 9.04 -0.16 -7.00
N LEU A 26 9.65 0.43 -8.04
CA LEU A 26 9.35 0.07 -9.43
C LEU A 26 9.77 -1.37 -9.74
N ILE A 27 10.98 -1.76 -9.34
CA ILE A 27 11.48 -3.12 -9.56
C ILE A 27 10.61 -4.13 -8.82
N GLY A 28 10.38 -3.95 -7.52
CA GLY A 28 9.59 -4.91 -6.76
C GLY A 28 8.11 -4.93 -7.19
N GLY A 29 7.51 -3.78 -7.53
CA GLY A 29 6.16 -3.73 -8.08
C GLY A 29 6.04 -4.46 -9.43
N GLY A 30 7.04 -4.31 -10.29
CA GLY A 30 7.15 -5.06 -11.55
C GLY A 30 7.28 -6.56 -11.31
N ILE A 31 8.16 -6.98 -10.39
CA ILE A 31 8.32 -8.39 -10.02
C ILE A 31 7.02 -8.96 -9.45
N GLY A 32 6.38 -8.27 -8.51
CA GLY A 32 5.13 -8.71 -7.88
C GLY A 32 3.99 -8.89 -8.88
N SER A 33 3.85 -7.95 -9.81
CA SER A 33 2.83 -8.03 -10.87
C SER A 33 3.12 -9.13 -11.90
N VAL A 34 4.39 -9.39 -12.23
CA VAL A 34 4.78 -10.53 -13.06
C VAL A 34 4.47 -11.86 -12.35
N ILE A 35 4.78 -11.98 -11.05
CA ILE A 35 4.43 -13.17 -10.25
C ILE A 35 2.91 -13.40 -10.29
N LEU A 36 2.12 -12.33 -10.14
CA LEU A 36 0.67 -12.41 -10.24
C LEU A 36 0.22 -12.90 -11.62
N LEU A 37 0.87 -12.43 -12.68
CA LEU A 37 0.55 -12.81 -14.06
C LEU A 37 0.82 -14.29 -14.36
N TYR A 38 1.85 -14.87 -13.75
CA TYR A 38 2.14 -16.30 -13.82
C TYR A 38 1.32 -17.15 -12.84
N THR A 39 0.61 -16.52 -11.90
CA THR A 39 -0.27 -17.23 -10.96
C THR A 39 -1.58 -17.57 -11.66
N SER A 40 -1.89 -18.87 -11.78
CA SER A 40 -3.15 -19.30 -12.38
C SER A 40 -4.35 -18.82 -11.56
N ALA A 41 -5.51 -18.65 -12.22
CA ALA A 41 -6.72 -18.17 -11.56
C ALA A 41 -7.13 -19.03 -10.35
N ASP A 42 -6.90 -20.35 -10.41
CA ASP A 42 -7.26 -21.28 -9.35
C ASP A 42 -6.27 -21.24 -8.18
N MET A 43 -4.96 -21.09 -8.47
CA MET A 43 -3.95 -20.83 -7.43
C MET A 43 -4.22 -19.50 -6.74
N PHE A 44 -4.60 -18.45 -7.47
CA PHE A 44 -4.94 -17.16 -6.89
C PHE A 44 -6.18 -17.23 -5.99
N LYS A 45 -7.22 -17.98 -6.39
CA LYS A 45 -8.40 -18.20 -5.54
C LYS A 45 -8.06 -18.90 -4.23
N GLN A 46 -7.18 -19.90 -4.26
CA GLN A 46 -6.71 -20.59 -3.04
C GLN A 46 -5.83 -19.70 -2.17
N LEU A 47 -5.06 -18.80 -2.77
CA LEU A 47 -4.24 -17.81 -2.05
C LEU A 47 -5.09 -16.70 -1.42
N LEU A 48 -6.22 -16.34 -2.04
CA LEU A 48 -7.05 -15.20 -1.67
C LEU A 48 -7.37 -15.09 -0.16
N PRO A 49 -7.79 -16.18 0.53
CA PRO A 49 -8.08 -16.12 1.96
C PRO A 49 -6.86 -15.74 2.79
N TYR A 50 -5.69 -16.30 2.48
CA TYR A 50 -4.44 -15.98 3.17
C TYR A 50 -4.01 -14.53 2.94
N LEU A 51 -4.21 -14.00 1.73
CA LEU A 51 -3.93 -12.61 1.43
C LEU A 51 -4.87 -11.65 2.12
N LEU A 52 -6.18 -11.95 2.14
CA LEU A 52 -7.17 -11.19 2.89
C LEU A 52 -6.90 -11.22 4.39
N LEU A 53 -6.50 -12.38 4.93
CA LEU A 53 -6.08 -12.53 6.32
C LEU A 53 -4.88 -11.64 6.61
N SER A 54 -3.84 -11.65 5.75
CA SER A 54 -2.66 -10.78 5.91
C SER A 54 -3.04 -9.29 5.92
N ALA A 55 -3.90 -8.86 5.00
CA ALA A 55 -4.35 -7.48 4.90
C ALA A 55 -5.19 -7.07 6.10
N THR A 56 -6.08 -7.95 6.57
CA THR A 56 -6.88 -7.75 7.78
C THR A 56 -6.01 -7.66 9.02
N LEU A 57 -4.97 -8.50 9.13
CA LEU A 57 -4.02 -8.46 10.23
C LEU A 57 -3.26 -7.11 10.25
N ILE A 58 -2.67 -6.72 9.11
CA ILE A 58 -1.98 -5.45 8.94
C ILE A 58 -2.91 -4.28 9.27
N PHE A 59 -4.17 -4.34 8.82
CA PHE A 59 -5.15 -3.29 9.06
C PHE A 59 -5.58 -3.21 10.53
N THR A 60 -5.83 -4.35 11.17
CA THR A 60 -6.23 -4.44 12.58
C THR A 60 -5.12 -3.89 13.49
N PHE A 61 -3.87 -4.29 13.23
CA PHE A 61 -2.70 -3.79 13.95
C PHE A 61 -2.20 -2.42 13.47
N SER A 62 -2.87 -1.81 12.49
CA SER A 62 -2.38 -0.55 11.90
C SER A 62 -2.36 0.62 12.88
N GLU A 63 -3.27 0.65 13.86
CA GLU A 63 -3.33 1.76 14.81
C GLU A 63 -2.28 1.66 15.92
N PRO A 64 -2.12 0.50 16.62
CA PRO A 64 -0.96 0.29 17.49
C PRO A 64 0.35 0.53 16.75
N LEU A 65 0.45 0.05 15.51
CA LEU A 65 1.64 0.23 14.68
C LEU A 65 1.87 1.72 14.37
N LYS A 66 0.85 2.47 13.95
CA LYS A 66 0.96 3.92 13.72
C LYS A 66 1.35 4.68 14.98
N MET A 67 0.74 4.36 16.14
CA MET A 67 1.09 5.02 17.41
C MET A 67 2.51 4.69 17.85
N TRP A 68 2.92 3.43 17.74
CA TRP A 68 4.28 2.99 18.06
C TRP A 68 5.31 3.64 17.13
N LEU A 69 5.02 3.72 15.83
CA LEU A 69 5.85 4.41 14.84
C LEU A 69 5.95 5.92 15.12
N GLN A 70 4.85 6.57 15.51
CA GLN A 70 4.86 7.98 15.93
C GLN A 70 5.68 8.20 17.20
N PHE A 71 5.60 7.27 18.16
CA PHE A 71 6.38 7.33 19.40
C PHE A 71 7.88 7.12 19.14
N GLN A 72 8.24 6.14 18.30
CA GLN A 72 9.61 5.94 17.80
C GLN A 72 10.14 7.17 17.05
N SER A 73 9.34 7.79 16.19
CA SER A 73 9.73 9.01 15.44
C SER A 73 10.05 10.19 16.35
N LYS A 74 9.34 10.32 17.49
CA LYS A 74 9.65 11.31 18.54
C LYS A 74 10.90 10.97 19.36
N LYS A 75 11.17 9.68 19.60
CA LYS A 75 12.30 9.19 20.42
C LYS A 75 13.60 9.02 19.62
N SER A 76 13.53 8.92 18.29
CA SER A 76 14.68 8.71 17.40
C SER A 76 15.54 9.98 17.32
N SER A 77 16.51 10.05 18.24
CA SER A 77 17.64 10.98 18.28
C SER A 77 18.98 10.30 18.00
N SER A 78 19.04 9.00 17.68
CA SER A 78 20.30 8.36 17.31
C SER A 78 20.05 7.07 16.52
N GLU A 79 20.74 6.96 15.38
CA GLU A 79 20.81 5.81 14.46
C GLU A 79 19.56 5.49 13.62
N SER A 80 19.50 6.09 12.42
CA SER A 80 18.68 5.59 11.33
C SER A 80 19.07 4.13 11.01
N PRO A 81 18.11 3.20 10.79
CA PRO A 81 18.44 1.85 10.40
C PRO A 81 19.30 1.84 9.13
N PRO A 82 20.23 0.90 8.99
CA PRO A 82 21.11 0.86 7.83
C PRO A 82 20.29 0.80 6.55
N LEU A 83 20.70 1.60 5.56
CA LEU A 83 20.00 1.80 4.28
C LEU A 83 19.64 0.47 3.61
N LEU A 84 20.48 -0.55 3.76
CA LEU A 84 20.26 -1.90 3.26
C LEU A 84 18.95 -2.53 3.79
N ILE A 85 18.66 -2.40 5.09
CA ILE A 85 17.44 -2.94 5.70
C ILE A 85 16.21 -2.23 5.14
N LEU A 86 16.28 -0.91 4.99
CA LEU A 86 15.18 -0.11 4.42
C LEU A 86 14.91 -0.48 2.96
N VAL A 87 15.96 -0.72 2.16
CA VAL A 87 15.83 -1.17 0.77
C VAL A 87 15.22 -2.55 0.69
N ILE A 88 15.67 -3.50 1.52
CA ILE A 88 15.10 -4.86 1.56
C ILE A 88 13.63 -4.83 1.98
N ALA A 89 13.31 -4.08 3.04
CA ALA A 89 11.93 -3.91 3.49
C ALA A 89 11.06 -3.28 2.40
N GLN A 90 11.54 -2.20 1.77
CA GLN A 90 10.83 -1.54 0.67
C GLN A 90 10.61 -2.48 -0.51
N LEU A 91 11.60 -3.31 -0.84
CA LEU A 91 11.52 -4.30 -1.92
C LEU A 91 10.47 -5.38 -1.62
N ALA A 92 10.46 -5.93 -0.40
CA ALA A 92 9.45 -6.90 0.02
C ALA A 92 8.04 -6.29 -0.03
N ILE A 93 7.89 -5.06 0.46
CA ILE A 93 6.62 -4.33 0.45
C ILE A 93 6.17 -4.01 -0.98
N SER A 94 7.09 -3.68 -1.88
CA SER A 94 6.74 -3.38 -3.27
C SER A 94 6.39 -4.64 -4.08
N ILE A 95 7.05 -5.78 -3.82
CA ILE A 95 6.63 -7.07 -4.38
C ILE A 95 5.22 -7.44 -3.92
N TYR A 96 4.97 -7.41 -2.61
CA TYR A 96 3.62 -7.63 -2.07
C TYR A 96 2.60 -6.64 -2.64
N GLY A 97 3.02 -5.39 -2.80
CA GLY A 97 2.24 -4.32 -3.42
C GLY A 97 1.83 -4.59 -4.86
N GLY A 98 2.78 -5.03 -5.68
CA GLY A 98 2.53 -5.38 -7.08
C GLY A 98 1.72 -6.66 -7.24
N PHE A 99 1.79 -7.57 -6.27
CA PHE A 99 1.04 -8.83 -6.28
C PHE A 99 -0.41 -8.69 -5.77
N PHE A 100 -0.65 -7.91 -4.70
CA PHE A 100 -1.98 -7.81 -4.09
C PHE A 100 -2.40 -6.38 -3.74
N GLY A 101 -1.47 -5.55 -3.28
CA GLY A 101 -1.71 -4.13 -3.03
C GLY A 101 -2.55 -3.79 -1.79
N ALA A 102 -3.32 -4.71 -1.21
CA ALA A 102 -4.07 -4.45 0.01
C ALA A 102 -3.12 -4.23 1.20
N GLY A 103 -3.42 -3.28 2.09
CA GLY A 103 -2.55 -2.99 3.26
C GLY A 103 -1.20 -2.33 2.94
N LEU A 104 -0.82 -2.19 1.67
CA LEU A 104 0.44 -1.56 1.22
C LEU A 104 0.67 -0.18 1.83
N VAL A 105 -0.40 0.60 1.97
CA VAL A 105 -0.39 1.92 2.58
C VAL A 105 0.22 1.91 3.98
N ILE A 106 -0.12 0.91 4.80
CA ILE A 106 0.31 0.84 6.20
C ILE A 106 1.76 0.39 6.27
N LEU A 107 2.13 -0.59 5.44
CA LEU A 107 3.51 -1.06 5.31
C LEU A 107 4.45 0.06 4.84
N MET A 108 4.03 0.86 3.87
CA MET A 108 4.78 2.05 3.43
C MET A 108 4.97 3.07 4.53
N LEU A 109 3.91 3.38 5.29
CA LEU A 109 4.02 4.31 6.42
C LEU A 109 5.00 3.79 7.47
N ALA A 110 5.08 2.47 7.67
CA ALA A 110 6.09 1.87 8.54
C ALA A 110 7.51 2.16 8.03
N THR A 111 7.81 1.82 6.78
CA THR A 111 9.14 2.06 6.18
C THR A 111 9.53 3.54 6.17
N LEU A 112 8.60 4.44 5.83
CA LEU A 112 8.84 5.89 5.82
C LEU A 112 9.03 6.47 7.24
N SER A 113 8.34 5.92 8.24
CA SER A 113 8.55 6.29 9.63
C SER A 113 9.92 5.83 10.13
N PHE A 114 10.38 4.64 9.73
CA PHE A 114 11.75 4.15 10.02
C PHE A 114 12.83 4.96 9.28
N LEU A 115 12.52 5.54 8.13
CA LEU A 115 13.40 6.48 7.42
C LEU A 115 13.56 7.82 8.16
N GLY A 116 12.83 8.04 9.25
CA GLY A 116 12.93 9.25 10.06
C GLY A 116 12.13 10.43 9.51
N ILE A 117 11.16 10.21 8.62
CA ILE A 117 10.26 11.28 8.16
C ILE A 117 9.34 11.69 9.32
N LYS A 118 9.71 12.78 10.00
CA LYS A 118 8.92 13.32 11.13
C LYS A 118 7.70 14.12 10.67
N ASN A 119 7.72 14.66 9.45
CA ASN A 119 6.62 15.47 8.93
C ASN A 119 5.55 14.58 8.26
N ILE A 120 4.34 14.58 8.83
CA ILE A 120 3.19 13.79 8.37
C ILE A 120 2.81 14.11 6.93
N HIS A 121 2.87 15.38 6.51
CA HIS A 121 2.53 15.77 5.15
C HIS A 121 3.54 15.22 4.15
N THR A 122 4.83 15.31 4.48
CA THR A 122 5.91 14.73 3.68
C THR A 122 5.78 13.21 3.59
N MET A 123 5.48 12.55 4.70
CA MET A 123 5.29 11.10 4.76
C MET A 123 4.11 10.67 3.87
N ASN A 124 2.99 11.38 3.94
CA ASN A 124 1.83 11.11 3.09
C ASN A 124 2.11 11.37 1.61
N ALA A 125 2.89 12.41 1.28
CA ALA A 125 3.29 12.70 -0.09
C ALA A 125 4.14 11.57 -0.68
N PHE A 126 5.18 11.12 0.03
CA PHE A 126 6.04 10.03 -0.44
C PHE A 126 5.31 8.69 -0.51
N LYS A 127 4.50 8.37 0.49
CA LYS A 127 3.64 7.18 0.47
C LYS A 127 2.76 7.15 -0.79
N SER A 128 2.11 8.28 -1.10
CA SER A 128 1.23 8.37 -2.27
C SER A 128 2.03 8.26 -3.57
N PHE A 129 3.19 8.90 -3.65
CA PHE A 129 4.08 8.83 -4.80
C PHE A 129 4.60 7.41 -5.06
N LEU A 130 5.19 6.76 -4.05
CA LEU A 130 5.71 5.40 -4.18
C LEU A 130 4.59 4.40 -4.46
N GLY A 131 3.41 4.57 -3.85
CA GLY A 131 2.23 3.76 -4.13
C GLY A 131 1.78 3.89 -5.58
N SER A 132 1.78 5.11 -6.13
CA SER A 132 1.53 5.34 -7.56
C SER A 132 2.59 4.70 -8.46
N CYS A 133 3.86 4.69 -8.06
CA CYS A 133 4.90 3.98 -8.82
C CYS A 133 4.66 2.48 -8.87
N ILE A 134 4.33 1.84 -7.73
CA ILE A 134 4.08 0.40 -7.63
C ILE A 134 2.83 0.01 -8.44
N ASN A 135 1.74 0.75 -8.28
CA ASN A 135 0.51 0.46 -9.02
C ASN A 135 0.66 0.79 -10.51
N GLY A 136 1.39 1.86 -10.84
CA GLY A 136 1.64 2.27 -12.22
C GLY A 136 2.49 1.26 -12.98
N ILE A 137 3.57 0.77 -12.37
CA ILE A 137 4.42 -0.25 -13.00
C ILE A 137 3.69 -1.58 -13.17
N ALA A 138 2.79 -1.92 -12.24
CA ALA A 138 2.01 -3.15 -12.29
C ALA A 138 1.09 -3.24 -13.51
N ILE A 139 0.69 -2.12 -14.13
CA ILE A 139 -0.17 -2.13 -15.32
C ILE A 139 0.58 -2.69 -16.54
N PHE A 140 1.89 -2.46 -16.66
CA PHE A 140 2.66 -2.79 -17.85
C PHE A 140 2.70 -4.30 -18.14
N PRO A 141 3.05 -5.20 -17.19
CA PRO A 141 3.03 -6.64 -17.45
C PRO A 141 1.67 -7.15 -17.93
N PHE A 142 0.57 -6.68 -17.32
CA PHE A 142 -0.79 -7.05 -17.71
C PHE A 142 -1.15 -6.54 -19.11
N MET A 143 -0.68 -5.34 -19.45
CA MET A 143 -0.87 -4.75 -20.79
C MET A 143 -0.16 -5.57 -21.85
N PHE A 144 1.10 -5.95 -21.62
CA PHE A 144 1.87 -6.77 -22.56
C PHE A 144 1.34 -8.20 -22.70
N ALA A 145 0.74 -8.76 -21.64
CA ALA A 145 0.10 -10.08 -21.71
C ALA A 145 -1.27 -10.08 -22.41
N GLY A 146 -1.82 -8.91 -22.77
CA GLY A 146 -3.13 -8.82 -23.43
C GLY A 146 -4.31 -9.22 -22.53
N LEU A 147 -4.12 -9.29 -21.21
CA LEU A 147 -5.14 -9.71 -20.24
C LEU A 147 -6.05 -8.56 -19.79
N ILE A 148 -5.76 -7.32 -20.20
CA ILE A 148 -6.54 -6.14 -19.81
C ILE A 148 -7.81 -6.05 -20.66
N ALA A 149 -8.95 -6.31 -20.01
CA ALA A 149 -10.26 -6.03 -20.58
C ALA A 149 -10.53 -4.51 -20.49
N TRP A 150 -10.10 -3.75 -21.50
CA TRP A 150 -10.06 -2.29 -21.49
C TRP A 150 -11.38 -1.60 -21.16
N HIS A 151 -12.51 -2.14 -21.63
CA HIS A 151 -13.84 -1.60 -21.33
C HIS A 151 -14.15 -1.69 -19.83
N GLN A 152 -13.95 -2.88 -19.26
CA GLN A 152 -14.15 -3.14 -17.84
C GLN A 152 -13.15 -2.35 -17.00
N ALA A 153 -11.89 -2.25 -17.44
CA ALA A 153 -10.85 -1.50 -16.77
C ALA A 153 -11.19 -0.01 -16.65
N ILE A 154 -11.71 0.61 -17.72
CA ILE A 154 -12.14 2.02 -17.70
C ILE A 154 -13.34 2.20 -16.77
N LEU A 155 -14.34 1.32 -16.83
CA LEU A 155 -15.50 1.37 -15.94
C LEU A 155 -15.09 1.22 -14.47
N MET A 156 -14.19 0.30 -14.16
CA MET A 156 -13.62 0.12 -12.82
C MET A 156 -12.81 1.34 -12.38
N ALA A 157 -12.02 1.93 -13.28
CA ALA A 157 -11.23 3.12 -12.97
C ALA A 157 -12.13 4.33 -12.65
N VAL A 158 -13.18 4.56 -13.44
CA VAL A 158 -14.14 5.65 -13.22
C VAL A 158 -14.95 5.41 -11.95
N GLY A 159 -15.55 4.22 -11.81
CA GLY A 159 -16.35 3.85 -10.65
C GLY A 159 -15.55 3.87 -9.35
N GLY A 160 -14.31 3.35 -9.38
CA GLY A 160 -13.40 3.38 -8.25
C GLY A 160 -12.95 4.79 -7.90
N SER A 161 -12.69 5.65 -8.89
CA SER A 161 -12.31 7.04 -8.66
C SER A 161 -13.46 7.85 -8.04
N LEU A 162 -14.68 7.68 -8.57
CA LEU A 162 -15.88 8.32 -8.05
C LEU A 162 -16.20 7.83 -6.64
N GLY A 163 -16.22 6.51 -6.43
CA GLY A 163 -16.46 5.90 -5.13
C GLY A 163 -15.41 6.32 -4.10
N GLY A 164 -14.13 6.34 -4.48
CA GLY A 164 -13.04 6.82 -3.64
C GLY A 164 -13.18 8.29 -3.27
N TYR A 165 -13.56 9.15 -4.22
CA TYR A 165 -13.79 10.57 -3.98
C TYR A 165 -14.99 10.80 -3.04
N LEU A 166 -16.13 10.16 -3.31
CA LEU A 166 -17.33 10.27 -2.49
C LEU A 166 -17.07 9.75 -1.08
N CYS A 167 -16.45 8.58 -0.95
CA CYS A 167 -16.10 8.01 0.35
C CYS A 167 -15.15 8.95 1.12
N ALA A 168 -14.12 9.49 0.48
CA ALA A 168 -13.22 10.46 1.10
C ALA A 168 -13.85 11.82 1.40
N HIS A 169 -14.92 12.21 0.69
CA HIS A 169 -15.67 13.43 0.94
C HIS A 169 -16.56 13.27 2.17
N TYR A 170 -17.37 12.20 2.22
CA TYR A 170 -18.27 11.92 3.34
C TYR A 170 -17.53 11.48 4.61
N ALA A 171 -16.45 10.71 4.50
CA ALA A 171 -15.69 10.24 5.65
C ALA A 171 -15.02 11.36 6.46
N ARG A 172 -14.83 12.56 5.89
CA ARG A 172 -14.27 13.71 6.62
C ARG A 172 -15.22 14.28 7.68
N ASN A 173 -16.52 14.06 7.51
CA ASN A 173 -17.55 14.60 8.40
C ASN A 173 -17.95 13.61 9.50
N LEU A 174 -17.45 12.37 9.43
CA LEU A 174 -17.71 11.32 10.42
C LEU A 174 -16.60 11.28 11.45
N ASP A 175 -16.94 10.92 12.69
CA ASP A 175 -15.91 10.67 13.71
C ASP A 175 -15.01 9.50 13.24
N PRO A 176 -13.67 9.69 13.24
CA PRO A 176 -12.70 8.66 12.83
C PRO A 176 -12.91 7.28 13.46
N ARG A 177 -13.48 7.21 14.67
CA ARG A 177 -13.79 5.95 15.35
C ARG A 177 -14.83 5.12 14.58
N PHE A 178 -15.90 5.74 14.09
CA PHE A 178 -16.93 5.03 13.34
C PHE A 178 -16.41 4.55 11.99
N VAL A 179 -15.66 5.39 11.28
CA VAL A 179 -15.03 5.00 10.01
C VAL A 179 -14.13 3.78 10.23
N ARG A 180 -13.38 3.77 11.33
CA ARG A 180 -12.51 2.64 11.67
C ARG A 180 -13.29 1.36 11.99
N ILE A 181 -14.29 1.43 12.88
CA ILE A 181 -15.12 0.27 13.25
C ILE A 181 -15.77 -0.30 11.99
N PHE A 182 -16.31 0.56 11.12
CA PHE A 182 -16.89 0.16 9.86
C PHE A 182 -15.91 -0.63 8.99
N VAL A 183 -14.69 -0.12 8.78
CA VAL A 183 -13.69 -0.84 7.98
C VAL A 183 -13.29 -2.16 8.63
N ILE A 184 -13.11 -2.21 9.96
CA ILE A 184 -12.78 -3.46 10.68
C ILE A 184 -13.90 -4.49 10.49
N VAL A 185 -15.17 -4.10 10.68
CA VAL A 185 -16.32 -4.99 10.51
C VAL A 185 -16.39 -5.51 9.07
N VAL A 186 -16.26 -4.63 8.07
CA VAL A 186 -16.27 -5.04 6.66
C VAL A 186 -15.13 -6.00 6.33
N SER A 187 -13.90 -5.71 6.79
CA SER A 187 -12.75 -6.59 6.58
C SER A 187 -12.93 -7.95 7.26
N PHE A 188 -13.45 -7.96 8.50
CA PHE A 188 -13.72 -9.20 9.22
C PHE A 188 -14.80 -10.02 8.53
N SER A 189 -15.93 -9.41 8.16
CA SER A 189 -17.03 -10.05 7.43
C SER A 189 -16.58 -10.64 6.09
N MET A 190 -15.78 -9.89 5.31
CA MET A 190 -15.21 -10.40 4.05
C MET A 190 -14.30 -11.59 4.29
N THR A 191 -13.45 -11.52 5.33
CA THR A 191 -12.55 -12.62 5.68
C THR A 191 -13.34 -13.85 6.12
N THR A 192 -14.38 -13.70 6.96
CA THR A 192 -15.21 -14.84 7.40
C THR A 192 -15.99 -15.44 6.23
N TYR A 193 -16.57 -14.59 5.37
CA TYR A 193 -17.30 -15.03 4.18
C TYR A 193 -16.39 -15.85 3.24
N PHE A 194 -15.20 -15.34 2.92
CA PHE A 194 -14.27 -16.06 2.04
C PHE A 194 -13.72 -17.33 2.68
N PHE A 195 -13.54 -17.35 4.00
CA PHE A 195 -13.09 -18.55 4.71
C PHE A 195 -14.17 -19.63 4.73
N ILE A 196 -15.42 -19.27 5.05
CA ILE A 196 -16.54 -20.21 5.14
C ILE A 196 -16.99 -20.69 3.74
N TRP A 197 -16.99 -19.81 2.75
CA TRP A 197 -17.43 -20.15 1.39
C TRP A 197 -16.30 -20.73 0.53
N GLY A 198 -15.05 -20.38 0.81
CA GLY A 198 -13.87 -20.90 0.12
C GLY A 198 -13.50 -22.34 0.49
N GLU A 199 -13.88 -22.81 1.68
CA GLU A 199 -13.67 -24.21 2.12
C GLU A 199 -14.65 -25.19 1.43
N ASN A 200 -15.77 -24.71 0.86
CA ASN A 200 -16.85 -25.54 0.32
C ASN A 200 -16.76 -25.81 -1.21
N ARG A 201 -15.62 -25.57 -1.85
CA ARG A 201 -15.36 -25.90 -3.27
C ARG A 201 -13.95 -26.44 -3.48
#